data_AF-A0A958NQJ7-F1
#
_entry.id   AF-A0A958NQJ7-F1
#
_cell.length_a   1.000
_cell.length_b   1.000
_cell.length_c   1.000
_cell.angle_alpha   90.00
_cell.angle_beta   90.00
_cell.angle_gamma   90.00
#
_symmetry.space_group_name_H-M   'P 1'
#
loop_
_entity.id
_entity.type
_entity.pdbx_description
1 polymer ?
#
loop_
_entity_poly.entity_id
_entity_poly.type
_entity_poly.pdbx_seq_one_letter_code
_entity_poly.pdbx_strand_id
1 'polypeptide(L)'
;MKKITFLFVLTFCLTAAFSQSNTMSMPSVNVKNLEGVNVNTSDFENGGKPMIINFWATWCSPCKRELNNIAEVYDDWVNETG
;
A
#
# COMPACT_ATOMS: atom_id res chain seq x y z
N MET A 1 -5.79 -30.23 -36.89
CA MET A 1 -5.15 -28.90 -36.77
C MET A 1 -5.95 -27.93 -35.88
N LYS A 2 -7.26 -27.72 -36.09
CA LYS A 2 -8.09 -26.82 -35.25
C LYS A 2 -8.08 -27.13 -33.74
N LYS A 3 -8.09 -28.42 -33.35
CA LYS A 3 -8.01 -28.84 -31.93
C LYS A 3 -6.67 -28.49 -31.28
N ILE A 4 -5.57 -28.59 -32.03
CA ILE A 4 -4.23 -28.25 -31.56
C ILE A 4 -4.12 -26.74 -31.39
N THR A 5 -4.60 -25.96 -32.37
CA THR A 5 -4.68 -24.49 -32.27
C THR A 5 -5.50 -24.04 -31.06
N PHE A 6 -6.64 -24.70 -30.79
CA PHE A 6 -7.47 -24.38 -29.62
C PHE A 6 -6.77 -24.69 -28.29
N LEU A 7 -6.01 -25.79 -28.23
CA LEU A 7 -5.20 -26.18 -27.07
C LEU A 7 -4.08 -25.17 -26.79
N PHE A 8 -3.39 -24.69 -27.82
CA PHE A 8 -2.35 -23.67 -27.67
C PHE A 8 -2.91 -22.32 -27.20
N VAL A 9 -4.08 -21.91 -27.71
CA VAL A 9 -4.75 -20.66 -27.28
C VAL A 9 -5.23 -20.76 -25.84
N LEU A 10 -5.80 -21.90 -25.44
CA LEU A 10 -6.25 -22.12 -24.06
C LEU A 10 -5.09 -22.07 -23.07
N THR A 11 -3.96 -22.72 -23.39
CA THR A 11 -2.76 -22.70 -22.56
C THR A 11 -2.17 -21.30 -22.44
N PHE A 12 -2.12 -20.52 -23.52
CA PHE A 12 -1.64 -19.13 -23.49
C PHE A 12 -2.52 -18.22 -22.62
N CYS A 13 -3.85 -18.36 -22.71
CA CYS A 13 -4.79 -17.63 -21.84
C CYS A 13 -4.62 -17.97 -20.36
N LEU A 14 -4.39 -19.25 -20.03
CA LEU A 14 -4.17 -19.68 -18.65
C LEU A 14 -2.88 -19.06 -18.08
N THR A 15 -1.80 -18.99 -18.86
CA THR A 15 -0.54 -18.38 -18.39
C THR A 15 -0.62 -16.86 -18.19
N ALA A 16 -1.44 -16.16 -18.99
CA ALA A 16 -1.61 -14.71 -18.84
C ALA A 16 -2.33 -14.33 -17.54
N ALA A 17 -3.25 -15.18 -17.05
CA ALA A 17 -4.00 -14.93 -15.82
C ALA A 17 -3.13 -15.00 -14.55
N PHE A 18 -2.02 -15.74 -14.56
CA PHE A 18 -1.12 -15.87 -13.40
C PHE A 18 -0.10 -14.73 -13.26
N SER A 19 0.05 -13.87 -14.28
CA SER A 19 1.09 -12.84 -14.32
C SER A 19 0.81 -11.58 -13.48
N GLN A 20 -0.27 -11.55 -12.68
CA GLN A 20 -0.73 -10.36 -11.95
C GLN A 20 -0.75 -10.48 -10.43
N SER A 21 0.21 -11.19 -9.81
CA SER A 21 0.36 -11.19 -8.34
C SER A 21 1.47 -10.23 -7.88
N ASN A 22 1.31 -8.94 -8.15
CA ASN A 22 2.15 -7.91 -7.51
C ASN A 22 1.54 -7.53 -6.16
N THR A 23 1.72 -8.38 -5.14
CA THR A 23 1.44 -7.99 -3.76
C THR A 23 2.61 -7.21 -3.21
N MET A 24 2.60 -5.88 -3.42
CA MET A 24 3.48 -4.97 -2.71
C MET A 24 3.07 -4.96 -1.23
N SER A 25 3.76 -5.75 -0.41
CA SER A 25 3.55 -5.79 1.04
C SER A 25 4.41 -4.74 1.73
N MET A 26 3.94 -4.26 2.87
CA MET A 26 4.68 -3.31 3.69
C MET A 26 5.99 -3.95 4.18
N PRO A 27 7.16 -3.29 4.02
CA PRO A 27 8.42 -3.82 4.53
C PRO A 27 8.35 -4.07 6.05
N SER A 28 8.98 -5.14 6.52
CA SER A 28 9.04 -5.46 7.94
C SER A 28 10.23 -4.77 8.61
N VAL A 29 9.94 -3.81 9.48
CA VAL A 29 10.91 -3.05 10.26
C VAL A 29 10.39 -2.92 11.69
N ASN A 30 11.24 -3.24 12.67
CA ASN A 30 10.90 -3.03 14.07
C ASN A 30 11.20 -1.57 14.45
N VAL A 31 10.18 -0.84 14.88
CA VAL A 31 10.26 0.54 15.36
C VAL A 31 9.68 0.65 16.77
N LYS A 32 9.98 1.74 17.48
CA LYS A 32 9.36 2.03 18.77
C LYS A 32 8.21 3.00 18.59
N ASN A 33 7.07 2.70 19.20
CA ASN A 33 5.96 3.65 19.32
C ASN A 33 6.24 4.69 20.42
N LEU A 34 5.28 5.59 20.67
CA LEU A 34 5.41 6.67 21.64
C LEU A 34 5.49 6.16 23.09
N GLU A 35 4.96 4.96 23.35
CA GLU A 35 5.01 4.27 24.63
C GLU A 35 6.34 3.48 24.82
N GLY A 36 7.22 3.48 23.82
CA GLY A 36 8.50 2.77 23.84
C GLY A 36 8.40 1.26 23.56
N VAL A 37 7.22 0.77 23.19
CA VAL A 37 6.95 -0.62 22.80
C VAL A 37 7.44 -0.86 21.37
N ASN A 38 8.07 -2.01 21.13
CA ASN A 38 8.46 -2.43 19.78
C ASN A 38 7.21 -2.84 18.99
N VAL A 39 7.04 -2.24 17.81
CA VAL A 39 6.00 -2.58 16.84
C VAL A 39 6.66 -2.88 15.49
N ASN A 40 6.08 -3.79 14.71
CA ASN A 40 6.57 -4.10 13.38
C ASN A 40 5.73 -3.39 12.32
N THR A 41 6.38 -2.75 11.35
CA THR A 41 5.68 -2.05 10.26
C THR A 41 4.90 -2.98 9.34
N SER A 42 5.21 -4.29 9.30
CA SER A 42 4.39 -5.26 8.57
C SER A 42 2.98 -5.42 9.13
N ASP A 43 2.78 -5.03 10.38
CA ASP A 43 1.51 -5.18 11.10
C ASP A 43 0.61 -3.94 10.90
N PHE A 44 1.11 -2.92 10.18
CA PHE A 44 0.33 -1.71 9.89
C PHE A 44 -0.68 -2.01 8.77
N GLU A 45 -1.96 -1.97 9.13
CA GLU A 45 -3.07 -2.17 8.21
C GLU A 45 -4.15 -1.10 8.40
N ASN A 46 -4.84 -0.75 7.31
CA ASN A 46 -6.01 0.12 7.35
C ASN A 46 -7.24 -0.58 6.75
N GLY A 47 -7.45 -1.86 7.04
CA GLY A 47 -8.60 -2.63 6.54
C GLY A 47 -8.73 -2.65 5.01
N GLY A 48 -7.61 -2.63 4.29
CA GLY A 48 -7.57 -2.55 2.82
C GLY A 48 -7.79 -1.16 2.23
N LYS A 49 -8.00 -0.13 3.06
CA LYS A 49 -8.13 1.27 2.65
C LYS A 49 -6.76 1.93 2.46
N PRO A 50 -6.68 3.07 1.77
CA PRO A 50 -5.44 3.81 1.62
C PRO A 50 -4.81 4.17 2.98
N MET A 51 -3.48 4.07 3.08
CA MET A 51 -2.72 4.47 4.27
C MET A 51 -1.55 5.35 3.83
N ILE A 52 -1.40 6.51 4.48
CA ILE A 52 -0.29 7.44 4.24
C ILE A 52 0.73 7.28 5.37
N ILE A 53 1.99 7.04 5.02
CA ILE A 53 3.10 7.00 5.97
C ILE A 53 4.00 8.20 5.68
N ASN A 54 4.01 9.18 6.59
CA ASN A 54 4.84 10.38 6.47
C ASN A 54 6.03 10.31 7.43
N PHE A 55 7.25 10.42 6.88
CA PHE A 55 8.48 10.49 7.65
C PHE A 55 8.83 11.95 7.93
N TRP A 56 8.73 12.38 9.19
CA TRP A 56 8.97 13.76 9.59
C TRP A 56 9.84 13.86 10.85
N ALA A 57 10.24 15.09 11.17
CA ALA A 57 10.94 15.41 12.41
C ALA A 57 10.54 16.81 12.91
N THR A 58 10.70 17.07 14.20
CA THR A 58 10.31 18.34 14.85
C THR A 58 11.01 19.57 14.25
N TRP A 59 12.23 19.37 13.77
CA TRP A 59 13.07 20.38 13.09
C TRP A 59 12.85 20.43 11.57
N CYS A 60 12.07 19.51 10.99
CA CYS A 60 11.80 19.51 9.55
C CYS A 60 10.68 20.51 9.21
N SER A 61 11.06 21.76 8.90
CA SER A 61 10.11 22.80 8.46
C SER A 61 9.25 22.42 7.24
N PRO A 62 9.81 21.88 6.14
CA PRO A 62 8.98 21.49 5.00
C PRO A 62 8.02 20.32 5.32
N CYS A 63 8.43 19.35 6.14
CA CYS A 63 7.56 18.24 6.56
C CYS A 63 6.36 18.75 7.37
N LYS A 64 6.56 19.72 8.27
CA LYS A 64 5.45 20.33 9.02
C LYS A 64 4.45 21.04 8.12
N ARG A 65 4.93 21.70 7.05
CA ARG A 65 4.03 22.31 6.05
C ARG A 65 3.24 21.26 5.28
N GLU A 66 3.85 20.13 4.94
CA GLU A 66 3.14 19.00 4.31
C GLU A 66 2.04 18.45 5.23
N LEU A 67 2.33 18.24 6.51
CA LEU A 67 1.34 17.80 7.50
C LEU A 67 0.16 18.78 7.62
N ASN A 68 0.43 20.09 7.64
CA ASN A 68 -0.63 21.10 7.66
C ASN A 68 -1.50 21.05 6.40
N ASN A 69 -0.88 20.92 5.22
CA ASN A 69 -1.61 20.82 3.96
C ASN A 69 -2.48 19.55 3.91
N ILE A 70 -1.99 18.43 4.45
CA ILE A 70 -2.79 17.19 4.56
C ILE A 70 -3.97 17.40 5.51
N ALA A 71 -3.75 18.05 6.65
CA ALA A 71 -4.79 18.30 7.65
C ALA A 71 -5.98 19.12 7.09
N GLU A 72 -5.75 19.98 6.11
CA GLU A 72 -6.81 20.77 5.46
C GLU A 72 -7.81 19.92 4.65
N VAL A 73 -7.39 18.73 4.18
CA VAL A 73 -8.19 17.86 3.28
C VAL A 73 -8.41 16.47 3.85
N TYR A 74 -7.90 16.18 5.05
CA TYR A 74 -7.89 14.83 5.62
C TYR A 74 -9.31 14.28 5.83
N ASP A 75 -10.23 15.11 6.35
CA ASP A 75 -11.61 14.69 6.59
C ASP A 75 -12.34 14.33 5.29
N ASP A 76 -12.11 15.10 4.21
CA ASP A 76 -12.67 14.81 2.89
C ASP A 76 -12.12 13.49 2.35
N TRP A 77 -10.81 13.25 2.46
CA TRP A 77 -10.19 11.98 2.04
C TRP A 77 -10.72 10.78 2.81
N VAL A 78 -10.94 10.91 4.13
CA VAL A 78 -11.55 9.84 4.94
C VAL A 78 -12.98 9.58 4.50
N ASN A 79 -13.77 10.62 4.22
CA ASN A 79 -15.14 10.45 3.73
C ASN A 79 -15.20 9.78 2.34
N GLU A 80 -14.26 10.12 1.45
CA GLU A 80 -14.21 9.60 0.07
C GLU A 80 -13.62 8.19 -0.02
N THR A 81 -12.63 7.86 0.81
CA THR A 81 -11.84 6.61 0.70
C THR A 81 -12.08 5.61 1.84
N GLY A 82 -12.86 6.01 2.84
CA GLY A 82 -13.23 5.22 4.02
C GLY A 82 -12.28 5.39 5.19
#